data_AF-A0A9D6AQM9-F1
#
_entry.id   AF-A0A9D6AQM9-F1
#
_cell.length_a   1.000
_cell.length_b   1.000
_cell.length_c   1.000
_cell.angle_alpha   90.00
_cell.angle_beta   90.00
_cell.angle_gamma   90.00
#
_symmetry.space_group_name_H-M   'P 1'
#
loop_
_entity.id
_entity.type
_entity.pdbx_description
1 polymer ?
#
loop_
_entity_poly.entity_id
_entity_poly.type
_entity_poly.pdbx_seq_one_letter_code
_entity_poly.pdbx_strand_id
1 'polypeptide(L)'
;MQKDVIYIDVEDDITAIIGKVKATKEKVVALVPPKRIGVLQSAVNLRLLARTGELNDKRLVIITNNQALSSLASAAKIPVAKNLQSKPELAEIPALEIDDGDDVIDGEQLPVGELARTADTRVDAKEALAASAISGINIEDDAPVKATPPLKGASPAKPRVKSGIKVPNFGSFRKKAIIFGGLGVLLVGFLIWAIWFAPKATVVIDARTSSVAIKQPIAIGPTLETNAERATVRAASQQEKVASSVEFDATGTEDVGEKATGTMTLTRSAPGAVSVPYGTGFSNGNCTFTTQAQVSVPGASPVWNGSGFGVSPGTVDVKVQATAVGEECNLSARGYDSTVEGISATGSAMAGGSKRTIKIVTAADVQKATAQLKAQSNDEIKKKLVAKFGVSTIVIDESFTAGDVSPQSTPAVGGELKEAKAKLTSEVTYTMQGVPKDQLSKFLDQTLKEQLKTDEQQIYDNGLDKVKFTGYKASPASSVVLETTGQVGPKIDDAKIKELVKGKRFGEVQSQLKEIDGINDANTKFWPFWVQTVPNDVKKITIEFKIKNESGK
;
A
#
# COMPACT_ATOMS: atom_id res chain seq x y z
N MET A 1 39.95 -17.07 -0.66
CA MET A 1 38.49 -17.29 -0.56
C MET A 1 37.90 -16.94 -1.93
N GLN A 2 37.31 -17.90 -2.62
CA GLN A 2 36.55 -17.62 -3.83
C GLN A 2 35.29 -16.85 -3.41
N LYS A 3 35.01 -15.75 -4.13
CA LYS A 3 33.82 -14.93 -3.95
C LYS A 3 33.08 -14.93 -5.26
N ASP A 4 31.77 -15.08 -5.22
CA ASP A 4 30.93 -14.96 -6.40
C ASP A 4 30.35 -13.55 -6.48
N VAL A 5 30.22 -13.01 -7.69
CA VAL A 5 29.73 -11.65 -7.93
C VAL A 5 28.44 -11.74 -8.71
N ILE A 6 27.34 -11.36 -8.06
CA ILE A 6 26.01 -11.35 -8.65
C ILE A 6 25.66 -9.91 -9.00
N TYR A 7 25.52 -9.65 -10.30
CA TYR A 7 24.94 -8.41 -10.80
C TYR A 7 23.42 -8.51 -10.74
N ILE A 8 22.81 -7.53 -10.09
CA ILE A 8 21.35 -7.44 -9.98
C ILE A 8 20.85 -6.56 -11.13
N ASP A 9 19.81 -7.03 -11.80
CA ASP A 9 19.17 -6.27 -12.88
C ASP A 9 18.14 -5.26 -12.31
N VAL A 10 17.79 -4.24 -13.08
CA VAL A 10 16.78 -3.24 -12.71
C VAL A 10 15.39 -3.89 -12.57
N GLU A 11 15.13 -4.95 -13.33
CA GLU A 11 13.87 -5.71 -13.32
C GLU A 11 13.84 -6.89 -12.34
N ASP A 12 14.95 -7.19 -11.66
CA ASP A 12 14.99 -8.28 -10.68
C ASP A 12 14.14 -7.95 -9.45
N ASP A 13 13.17 -8.82 -9.15
CA ASP A 13 12.43 -8.80 -7.89
C ASP A 13 13.20 -9.52 -6.76
N ILE A 14 12.70 -9.38 -5.53
CA ILE A 14 13.37 -9.96 -4.35
C ILE A 14 13.50 -11.49 -4.45
N THR A 15 12.53 -12.14 -5.07
CA THR A 15 12.52 -13.59 -5.28
C THR A 15 13.58 -14.04 -6.29
N ALA A 16 13.79 -13.28 -7.37
CA ALA A 16 14.83 -13.51 -8.35
C ALA A 16 16.23 -13.36 -7.72
N ILE A 17 16.44 -12.30 -6.93
CA ILE A 17 17.70 -12.08 -6.21
C ILE A 17 17.97 -13.23 -5.23
N ILE A 18 16.96 -13.64 -4.47
CA ILE A 18 17.05 -14.80 -3.57
C ILE A 18 17.38 -16.08 -4.33
N GLY A 19 16.77 -16.30 -5.50
CA GLY A 19 17.07 -17.43 -6.39
C GLY A 19 18.53 -17.44 -6.82
N LYS A 20 19.06 -16.30 -7.28
CA LYS A 20 20.48 -16.14 -7.68
C LYS A 20 21.43 -16.40 -6.51
N VAL A 21 21.12 -15.86 -5.32
CA VAL A 21 21.90 -16.10 -4.10
C VAL A 21 21.90 -17.59 -3.71
N LYS A 22 20.77 -18.28 -3.82
CA LYS A 22 20.67 -19.73 -3.51
C LYS A 22 21.44 -20.59 -4.50
N ALA A 23 21.40 -20.26 -5.79
CA ALA A 23 22.06 -21.02 -6.86
C ALA A 23 23.60 -20.96 -6.81
N THR A 24 24.17 -19.95 -6.15
CA THR A 24 25.62 -19.76 -6.01
C THR A 24 26.28 -20.86 -5.18
N LYS A 25 27.43 -21.39 -5.60
CA LYS A 25 28.16 -22.41 -4.83
C LYS A 25 29.11 -21.84 -3.77
N GLU A 26 29.50 -20.57 -3.93
CA GLU A 26 30.46 -19.89 -3.06
C GLU A 26 29.84 -19.42 -1.73
N LYS A 27 30.66 -19.44 -0.67
CA LYS A 27 30.25 -18.99 0.68
C LYS A 27 30.20 -17.47 0.83
N VAL A 28 30.91 -16.73 -0.02
CA VAL A 28 30.92 -15.26 -0.01
C VAL A 28 30.31 -14.76 -1.30
N VAL A 29 29.23 -13.99 -1.19
CA VAL A 29 28.45 -13.51 -2.34
C VAL A 29 28.41 -11.99 -2.32
N ALA A 30 28.96 -11.38 -3.36
CA ALA A 30 28.95 -9.95 -3.58
C ALA A 30 27.78 -9.56 -4.48
N LEU A 31 26.83 -8.81 -3.93
CA LEU A 31 25.66 -8.29 -4.65
C LEU A 31 25.99 -6.90 -5.20
N VAL A 32 25.93 -6.75 -6.52
CA VAL A 32 26.18 -5.47 -7.21
C VAL A 32 24.85 -4.94 -7.76
N PRO A 33 24.20 -4.00 -7.04
CA PRO A 33 22.99 -3.34 -7.52
C PRO A 33 23.27 -2.35 -8.65
N PRO A 34 22.28 -2.12 -9.55
CA PRO A 34 22.36 -1.06 -10.55
C PRO A 34 22.14 0.32 -9.89
N LYS A 35 22.37 1.41 -10.63
CA LYS A 35 22.26 2.79 -10.11
C LYS A 35 20.91 3.10 -9.45
N ARG A 36 19.83 2.42 -9.86
CA ARG A 36 18.49 2.54 -9.30
C ARG A 36 17.84 1.15 -9.23
N ILE A 37 17.70 0.62 -8.02
CA ILE A 37 16.90 -0.58 -7.77
C ILE A 37 15.96 -0.33 -6.60
N GLY A 38 14.65 -0.36 -6.85
CA GLY A 38 13.64 -0.11 -5.83
C GLY A 38 13.60 -1.22 -4.77
N VAL A 39 13.90 -2.45 -5.17
CA VAL A 39 13.79 -3.65 -4.30
C VAL A 39 14.74 -3.60 -3.11
N LEU A 40 15.96 -3.07 -3.27
CA LEU A 40 16.94 -2.99 -2.17
C LEU A 40 16.78 -1.72 -1.31
N GLN A 41 15.89 -0.78 -1.67
CA GLN A 41 15.58 0.37 -0.82
C GLN A 41 14.63 0.02 0.34
N SER A 42 14.16 -1.22 0.42
CA SER A 42 13.32 -1.70 1.52
C SER A 42 14.14 -2.43 2.58
N ALA A 43 14.06 -1.95 3.83
CA ALA A 43 14.67 -2.62 4.99
C ALA A 43 14.14 -4.06 5.17
N VAL A 44 12.89 -4.32 4.81
CA VAL A 44 12.28 -5.67 4.88
C VAL A 44 12.94 -6.62 3.88
N ASN A 45 13.17 -6.15 2.65
CA ASN A 45 13.82 -6.95 1.61
C ASN A 45 15.28 -7.25 1.95
N LEU A 46 16.00 -6.28 2.53
CA LEU A 46 17.37 -6.51 3.00
C LEU A 46 17.43 -7.51 4.17
N ARG A 47 16.47 -7.46 5.11
CA ARG A 47 16.36 -8.48 6.17
C ARG A 47 16.05 -9.87 5.61
N LEU A 48 15.21 -9.96 4.58
CA LEU A 48 14.90 -11.23 3.92
C LEU A 48 16.14 -11.80 3.22
N LEU A 49 16.95 -10.95 2.57
CA LEU A 49 18.23 -11.35 1.99
C LEU A 49 19.24 -11.80 3.05
N ALA A 50 19.41 -11.02 4.14
CA ALA A 50 20.27 -11.39 5.25
C ALA A 50 19.92 -12.77 5.82
N ARG A 51 18.62 -12.98 6.11
CA ARG A 51 18.11 -14.26 6.61
C ARG A 51 18.30 -15.41 5.61
N THR A 52 18.14 -15.14 4.32
CA THR A 52 18.39 -16.13 3.26
C THR A 52 19.87 -16.51 3.21
N GLY A 53 20.78 -15.54 3.34
CA GLY A 53 22.22 -15.78 3.45
C GLY A 53 22.55 -16.68 4.63
N GLU A 54 22.06 -16.32 5.82
CA GLU A 54 22.26 -17.10 7.06
C GLU A 54 21.72 -18.53 6.95
N LEU A 55 20.50 -18.73 6.43
CA LEU A 55 19.90 -20.06 6.26
C LEU A 55 20.65 -20.97 5.28
N ASN A 56 21.48 -20.39 4.41
CA ASN A 56 22.25 -21.14 3.40
C ASN A 56 23.76 -21.11 3.69
N ASP A 57 24.19 -20.70 4.89
CA ASP A 57 25.59 -20.54 5.29
C ASP A 57 26.43 -19.64 4.35
N LYS A 58 25.79 -18.59 3.80
CA LYS A 58 26.41 -17.62 2.88
C LYS A 58 26.54 -16.24 3.53
N ARG A 59 27.71 -15.63 3.34
CA ARG A 59 28.03 -14.26 3.76
C ARG A 59 27.78 -13.32 2.60
N LEU A 60 26.72 -12.54 2.71
CA LEU A 60 26.34 -11.53 1.73
C LEU A 60 27.14 -10.24 1.95
N VAL A 61 27.59 -9.61 0.87
CA VAL A 61 28.19 -8.28 0.87
C VAL A 61 27.53 -7.46 -0.22
N ILE A 62 27.07 -6.24 0.10
CA ILE A 62 26.49 -5.33 -0.90
C ILE A 62 27.56 -4.35 -1.37
N ILE A 63 27.68 -4.18 -2.69
CA ILE A 63 28.64 -3.27 -3.29
C ILE A 63 27.92 -2.00 -3.73
N THR A 64 28.01 -0.95 -2.92
CA THR A 64 27.35 0.31 -3.24
C THR A 64 28.13 1.51 -2.71
N ASN A 65 28.01 2.63 -3.41
CA ASN A 65 28.46 3.94 -2.97
C ASN A 65 27.29 4.82 -2.48
N ASN A 66 26.06 4.29 -2.45
CA ASN A 66 24.88 5.03 -2.04
C ASN A 66 24.74 4.97 -0.50
N GLN A 67 24.75 6.14 0.15
CA GLN A 67 24.67 6.26 1.61
C GLN A 67 23.36 5.72 2.18
N ALA A 68 22.22 5.93 1.51
CA ALA A 68 20.92 5.45 1.96
C ALA A 68 20.83 3.91 1.87
N LEU A 69 21.37 3.30 0.82
CA LEU A 69 21.42 1.83 0.74
C LEU A 69 22.41 1.24 1.76
N SER A 70 23.50 1.96 2.03
CA SER A 70 24.51 1.54 3.00
C SER A 70 23.97 1.53 4.44
N SER A 71 23.17 2.54 4.81
CA SER A 71 22.54 2.61 6.15
C SER A 71 21.49 1.50 6.32
N LEU A 72 20.67 1.26 5.30
CA LEU A 72 19.67 0.19 5.31
C LEU A 72 20.30 -1.20 5.36
N ALA A 73 21.39 -1.42 4.61
CA ALA A 73 22.14 -2.68 4.65
C ALA A 73 22.77 -2.93 6.02
N SER A 74 23.32 -1.88 6.65
CA SER A 74 23.89 -1.97 7.99
C SER A 74 22.84 -2.26 9.06
N ALA A 75 21.64 -1.68 8.93
CA ALA A 75 20.49 -2.02 9.79
C ALA A 75 20.04 -3.49 9.64
N ALA A 76 20.29 -4.09 8.47
CA ALA A 76 20.07 -5.52 8.21
C ALA A 76 21.30 -6.39 8.52
N LYS A 77 22.36 -5.82 9.13
CA LYS A 77 23.64 -6.48 9.44
C LYS A 77 24.38 -7.06 8.22
N ILE A 78 24.14 -6.50 7.03
CA ILE A 78 24.84 -6.88 5.80
C ILE A 78 26.05 -5.95 5.62
N PRO A 79 27.30 -6.46 5.56
CA PRO A 79 28.47 -5.66 5.26
C PRO A 79 28.40 -4.98 3.89
N VAL A 80 28.91 -3.74 3.82
CA VAL A 80 28.93 -2.94 2.59
C VAL A 80 30.36 -2.67 2.16
N ALA A 81 30.60 -2.71 0.85
CA ALA A 81 31.88 -2.37 0.25
C ALA A 81 31.69 -1.30 -0.83
N LYS A 82 32.58 -0.31 -0.91
CA LYS A 82 32.49 0.77 -1.92
C LYS A 82 32.78 0.25 -3.34
N ASN A 83 33.60 -0.79 -3.45
CA ASN A 83 33.92 -1.48 -4.69
C ASN A 83 34.32 -2.94 -4.43
N LEU A 84 34.45 -3.74 -5.50
CA LEU A 84 34.81 -5.16 -5.43
C LEU A 84 36.18 -5.45 -4.79
N GLN A 85 37.05 -4.44 -4.63
CA GLN A 85 38.41 -4.58 -4.09
C GLN A 85 38.55 -4.06 -2.66
N SER A 86 37.60 -3.27 -2.16
CA SER A 86 37.58 -2.73 -0.80
C SER A 86 37.18 -3.79 0.23
N LYS A 87 37.74 -3.68 1.44
CA LYS A 87 37.34 -4.54 2.56
C LYS A 87 35.87 -4.23 2.95
N PRO A 88 35.03 -5.25 3.15
CA PRO A 88 33.66 -5.04 3.64
C PRO A 88 33.69 -4.45 5.05
N GLU A 89 32.99 -3.35 5.27
CA GLU A 89 32.82 -2.69 6.56
C GLU A 89 31.33 -2.60 6.88
N LEU A 90 30.96 -2.74 8.16
CA LEU A 90 29.60 -2.37 8.61
C LEU A 90 29.60 -0.84 8.70
N ALA A 91 28.68 -0.16 8.01
CA ALA A 91 28.64 1.30 8.11
C ALA A 91 28.22 1.68 9.53
N GLU A 92 29.04 2.49 10.20
CA GLU A 92 28.69 3.07 11.49
C GLU A 92 27.43 3.92 11.31
N ILE A 93 26.39 3.60 12.09
CA ILE A 93 25.17 4.38 12.13
C ILE A 93 25.54 5.73 12.76
N PRO A 94 25.29 6.87 12.10
CA PRO A 94 25.44 8.16 12.75
C PRO A 94 24.52 8.15 13.96
N ALA A 95 25.10 8.22 15.16
CA ALA A 95 24.32 8.49 16.35
C ALA A 95 23.58 9.80 16.11
N LEU A 96 22.25 9.76 16.16
CA LEU A 96 21.47 10.96 16.33
C LEU A 96 21.93 11.58 17.65
N GLU A 97 22.50 12.77 17.60
CA GLU A 97 22.59 13.62 18.79
C GLU A 97 21.15 13.87 19.24
N ILE A 98 20.79 13.24 20.35
CA ILE A 98 19.54 13.49 21.05
C ILE A 98 19.81 14.74 21.89
N ASP A 99 19.09 15.80 21.56
CA ASP A 99 18.96 17.02 22.35
C ASP A 99 18.49 16.67 23.76
N ASP A 100 19.26 17.07 24.77
CA ASP A 100 18.95 16.94 26.19
C ASP A 100 17.71 17.81 26.51
N GLY A 101 16.52 17.22 26.39
CA GLY A 101 15.25 17.84 26.71
C GLY A 101 14.25 16.82 27.23
N ASP A 102 13.93 16.96 28.52
CA ASP A 102 13.06 16.13 29.35
C ASP A 102 11.81 15.55 28.68
N ASP A 103 11.70 14.21 28.73
CA ASP A 103 10.51 13.47 29.21
C ASP A 103 10.72 11.96 28.98
N VAL A 104 11.60 11.35 29.76
CA VAL A 104 11.67 9.88 29.90
C VAL A 104 10.67 9.47 30.97
N ILE A 105 9.53 8.94 30.53
CA ILE A 105 8.61 8.21 31.41
C ILE A 105 9.31 6.89 31.79
N ASP A 106 9.79 6.85 33.03
CA ASP A 106 10.44 5.70 33.63
C ASP A 106 9.41 4.58 33.89
N GLY A 107 9.58 3.45 33.21
CA GLY A 107 8.63 2.34 33.19
C GLY A 107 8.59 1.48 34.47
N GLU A 108 9.29 1.88 35.53
CA GLU A 108 9.39 1.11 36.78
C GLU A 108 8.33 1.45 37.84
N GLN A 109 7.37 2.36 37.58
CA GLN A 109 6.36 2.78 38.57
C GLN A 109 4.89 2.64 38.13
N LEU A 110 4.54 1.53 37.48
CA LEU A 110 3.13 1.12 37.34
C LEU A 110 2.85 -0.09 38.25
N PRO A 111 1.81 -0.04 39.10
CA PRO A 111 1.51 -1.12 40.04
C PRO A 111 0.86 -2.27 39.26
N VAL A 112 1.67 -3.24 38.85
CA VAL A 112 1.17 -4.52 38.35
C VAL A 112 1.11 -5.52 39.50
N GLY A 113 -0.12 -5.94 39.78
CA GLY A 113 -0.45 -6.94 40.79
C GLY A 113 0.29 -8.26 40.58
N GLU A 114 0.89 -8.70 41.68
CA GLU A 114 1.10 -10.05 42.16
C GLU A 114 0.64 -11.20 41.24
N LEU A 115 1.61 -11.90 40.62
CA LEU A 115 1.70 -13.37 40.46
C LEU A 115 2.70 -13.74 39.34
N ALA A 116 4.01 -13.70 39.62
CA ALA A 116 5.03 -14.55 38.99
C ALA A 116 6.43 -14.25 39.57
N ARG A 117 6.72 -14.78 40.76
CA ARG A 117 8.11 -15.01 41.20
C ARG A 117 8.36 -16.50 41.19
N THR A 118 9.23 -16.97 40.30
CA THR A 118 10.25 -17.97 40.64
C THR A 118 11.28 -18.12 39.52
N ALA A 119 12.54 -18.12 39.97
CA ALA A 119 13.73 -18.71 39.38
C ALA A 119 14.43 -17.97 38.22
N ASP A 120 15.27 -17.03 38.64
CA ASP A 120 16.62 -16.82 38.10
C ASP A 120 17.37 -18.14 37.86
N THR A 121 18.04 -18.26 36.72
CA THR A 121 19.47 -18.61 36.71
C THR A 121 20.13 -18.14 35.41
N ARG A 122 21.06 -17.20 35.59
CA ARG A 122 22.03 -16.75 34.60
C ARG A 122 23.02 -17.88 34.30
N VAL A 123 23.31 -18.11 33.01
CA VAL A 123 24.61 -18.61 32.55
C VAL A 123 24.89 -17.93 31.23
N ASP A 124 25.98 -17.16 31.16
CA ASP A 124 26.90 -17.17 30.03
C ASP A 124 28.19 -16.43 30.39
N ALA A 125 29.32 -17.13 30.23
CA ALA A 125 30.43 -16.69 29.39
C ALA A 125 31.66 -17.59 29.61
N LYS A 126 31.97 -18.45 28.62
CA LYS A 126 33.27 -18.43 27.91
C LYS A 126 33.32 -19.48 26.80
N GLU A 127 33.41 -19.01 25.56
CA GLU A 127 33.97 -19.73 24.42
C GLU A 127 35.49 -19.89 24.58
N ALA A 128 36.06 -21.02 24.12
CA ALA A 128 36.78 -21.07 22.84
C ALA A 128 37.48 -22.44 22.59
N LEU A 129 37.25 -22.96 21.37
CA LEU A 129 38.16 -23.71 20.48
C LEU A 129 38.64 -25.13 20.87
N ALA A 130 38.19 -26.16 20.13
CA ALA A 130 38.98 -26.78 19.04
C ALA A 130 38.37 -28.10 18.50
N ALA A 131 38.08 -28.09 17.19
CA ALA A 131 38.31 -29.11 16.15
C ALA A 131 37.93 -30.62 16.35
N SER A 132 36.91 -31.03 15.57
CA SER A 132 36.89 -32.07 14.52
C SER A 132 37.59 -33.44 14.69
N ALA A 133 36.80 -34.53 14.59
CA ALA A 133 36.99 -35.71 13.69
C ALA A 133 35.83 -36.72 13.94
N ILE A 134 34.75 -36.69 13.15
CA ILE A 134 34.40 -37.61 12.04
C ILE A 134 34.64 -39.12 12.31
N SER A 135 33.53 -39.81 12.56
CA SER A 135 33.00 -41.03 11.91
C SER A 135 33.93 -42.02 11.22
N GLY A 136 33.72 -43.31 11.53
CA GLY A 136 34.13 -44.45 10.71
C GLY A 136 33.45 -45.74 11.17
N ILE A 137 32.41 -46.14 10.43
CA ILE A 137 31.62 -47.39 10.57
C ILE A 137 32.35 -48.52 9.82
N ASN A 138 32.29 -49.76 10.34
CA ASN A 138 32.05 -51.05 9.64
C ASN A 138 32.88 -52.19 10.26
N ILE A 139 32.52 -53.48 10.21
CA ILE A 139 31.29 -54.29 10.01
C ILE A 139 31.71 -55.70 10.48
N GLU A 140 30.70 -56.50 10.77
CA GLU A 140 30.59 -57.90 11.23
C GLU A 140 31.51 -59.02 10.67
N ASP A 141 31.35 -60.15 11.38
CA ASP A 141 31.64 -61.58 11.11
C ASP A 141 33.11 -62.03 11.24
N ASP A 142 33.42 -63.10 11.98
CA ASP A 142 32.87 -64.45 11.84
C ASP A 142 33.20 -65.29 13.10
N ALA A 143 32.40 -66.34 13.36
CA ALA A 143 32.51 -67.24 14.52
C ALA A 143 33.55 -68.38 14.23
N PRO A 144 33.66 -69.51 14.97
CA PRO A 144 32.99 -69.94 16.22
C PRO A 144 33.89 -70.73 17.22
N VAL A 145 33.25 -71.27 18.28
CA VAL A 145 33.48 -72.63 18.86
C VAL A 145 34.11 -72.76 20.27
N LYS A 146 33.28 -73.38 21.15
CA LYS A 146 33.52 -74.35 22.24
C LYS A 146 33.68 -73.90 23.70
N ALA A 147 33.25 -74.85 24.54
CA ALA A 147 32.65 -74.73 25.86
C ALA A 147 33.35 -75.60 26.90
N THR A 148 32.84 -75.54 28.14
CA THR A 148 32.90 -76.52 29.27
C THR A 148 33.99 -76.29 30.38
N PRO A 149 33.88 -76.87 31.60
CA PRO A 149 33.20 -76.28 32.78
C PRO A 149 34.02 -76.50 34.13
N PRO A 150 33.51 -76.92 35.33
CA PRO A 150 33.75 -76.20 36.61
C PRO A 150 34.49 -76.98 37.74
N LEU A 151 34.69 -76.28 38.88
CA LEU A 151 34.73 -76.76 40.30
C LEU A 151 35.82 -77.73 40.83
N LYS A 152 36.61 -77.28 41.83
CA LYS A 152 36.74 -77.81 43.23
C LYS A 152 38.12 -77.54 43.87
N GLY A 153 38.16 -77.30 45.19
CA GLY A 153 39.30 -77.71 46.03
C GLY A 153 39.72 -76.83 47.23
N ALA A 154 39.04 -77.02 48.37
CA ALA A 154 39.46 -76.94 49.78
C ALA A 154 40.74 -76.20 50.29
N SER A 155 40.52 -75.20 51.18
CA SER A 155 41.02 -74.96 52.58
C SER A 155 42.34 -75.60 53.11
N PRO A 156 43.10 -74.94 54.03
CA PRO A 156 42.63 -74.73 55.43
C PRO A 156 43.11 -73.48 56.25
N ALA A 157 42.15 -72.93 57.03
CA ALA A 157 42.09 -72.52 58.45
C ALA A 157 43.23 -71.85 59.32
N LYS A 158 42.82 -70.70 59.93
CA LYS A 158 42.86 -70.22 61.37
C LYS A 158 44.10 -69.49 61.96
N PRO A 159 44.01 -68.69 63.08
CA PRO A 159 42.85 -68.13 63.85
C PRO A 159 42.97 -66.68 64.50
N ARG A 160 41.81 -66.16 65.00
CA ARG A 160 41.51 -65.24 66.17
C ARG A 160 41.96 -63.75 66.13
N VAL A 161 41.25 -62.73 66.65
CA VAL A 161 40.53 -62.47 67.94
C VAL A 161 39.43 -61.39 67.78
N LYS A 162 38.41 -61.38 68.65
CA LYS A 162 37.30 -60.41 68.79
C LYS A 162 37.63 -59.21 69.69
N SER A 163 37.07 -58.01 69.41
CA SER A 163 36.72 -57.03 70.46
C SER A 163 35.70 -55.97 70.00
N GLY A 164 34.64 -55.75 70.81
CA GLY A 164 34.03 -54.43 71.07
C GLY A 164 32.82 -53.99 70.25
N ILE A 165 31.60 -54.30 70.72
CA ILE A 165 30.34 -53.68 70.24
C ILE A 165 30.12 -52.37 71.00
N LYS A 166 30.09 -51.24 70.28
CA LYS A 166 29.61 -49.92 70.78
C LYS A 166 28.09 -49.86 70.64
N VAL A 167 27.40 -49.53 71.75
CA VAL A 167 25.95 -49.28 71.79
C VAL A 167 25.62 -47.98 71.03
N PRO A 168 24.72 -48.00 70.03
CA PRO A 168 24.31 -46.79 69.30
C PRO A 168 23.36 -45.90 70.11
N ASN A 169 23.53 -44.59 69.97
CA ASN A 169 22.75 -43.55 70.66
C ASN A 169 21.37 -43.37 69.98
N PHE A 170 20.26 -43.55 70.72
CA PHE A 170 18.90 -43.61 70.15
C PHE A 170 18.21 -42.24 69.92
N GLY A 171 18.86 -41.12 70.23
CA GLY A 171 18.30 -39.77 70.00
C GLY A 171 18.16 -39.38 68.51
N SER A 172 19.04 -39.89 67.64
CA SER A 172 18.99 -39.64 66.19
C SER A 172 17.98 -40.52 65.45
N PHE A 173 17.53 -41.62 66.06
CA PHE A 173 16.54 -42.53 65.46
C PHE A 173 15.11 -41.97 65.54
N ARG A 174 14.74 -41.23 66.59
CA ARG A 174 13.43 -40.58 66.68
C ARG A 174 13.28 -39.41 65.69
N LYS A 175 14.32 -38.58 65.54
CA LYS A 175 14.33 -37.51 64.52
C LYS A 175 14.30 -38.08 63.09
N LYS A 176 15.07 -39.15 62.81
CA LYS A 176 15.03 -39.83 61.51
C LYS A 176 13.70 -40.55 61.26
N ALA A 177 13.10 -41.20 62.26
CA ALA A 177 11.81 -41.88 62.10
C ALA A 177 10.64 -40.90 61.85
N ILE A 178 10.66 -39.70 62.45
CA ILE A 178 9.66 -38.65 62.15
C ILE A 178 9.88 -38.09 60.74
N ILE A 179 11.13 -37.91 60.30
CA ILE A 179 11.45 -37.48 58.94
C ILE A 179 11.04 -38.55 57.92
N PHE A 180 11.40 -39.82 58.13
CA PHE A 180 11.04 -40.92 57.24
C PHE A 180 9.52 -41.23 57.27
N GLY A 181 8.87 -41.09 58.42
CA GLY A 181 7.40 -41.20 58.54
C GLY A 181 6.68 -40.05 57.84
N GLY A 182 7.14 -38.82 58.01
CA GLY A 182 6.64 -37.64 57.29
C GLY A 182 6.88 -37.73 55.78
N LEU A 183 8.06 -38.22 55.37
CA LEU A 183 8.37 -38.49 53.97
C LEU A 183 7.47 -39.60 53.40
N GLY A 184 7.15 -40.62 54.20
CA GLY A 184 6.21 -41.68 53.83
C GLY A 184 4.80 -41.14 53.59
N VAL A 185 4.30 -40.28 54.48
CA VAL A 185 2.98 -39.63 54.30
C VAL A 185 2.98 -38.68 53.10
N LEU A 186 4.04 -37.90 52.90
CA LEU A 186 4.20 -37.06 51.71
C LEU A 186 4.28 -37.89 50.42
N LEU A 187 4.96 -39.04 50.45
CA LEU A 187 5.06 -39.94 49.31
C LEU A 187 3.72 -40.59 48.99
N VAL A 188 2.94 -40.99 50.00
CA VAL A 188 1.56 -41.49 49.81
C VAL A 188 0.65 -40.38 49.29
N GLY A 189 0.73 -39.17 49.84
CA GLY A 189 0.00 -38.00 49.35
C GLY A 189 0.36 -37.65 47.90
N PHE A 190 1.65 -37.72 47.56
CA PHE A 190 2.15 -37.53 46.21
C PHE A 190 1.67 -38.62 45.26
N LEU A 191 1.65 -39.89 45.68
CA LEU A 191 1.14 -41.00 44.86
C LEU A 191 -0.37 -40.87 44.60
N ILE A 192 -1.15 -40.51 45.62
CA ILE A 192 -2.59 -40.24 45.45
C ILE A 192 -2.78 -39.07 44.48
N TRP A 193 -2.03 -38.00 44.65
CA TRP A 193 -2.05 -36.85 43.74
C TRP A 193 -1.63 -37.22 42.30
N ALA A 194 -0.56 -37.98 42.14
CA ALA A 194 0.00 -38.40 40.86
C ALA A 194 -0.94 -39.34 40.07
N ILE A 195 -1.73 -40.16 40.76
CA ILE A 195 -2.67 -41.11 40.15
C ILE A 195 -4.02 -40.44 39.86
N TRP A 196 -4.57 -39.66 40.80
CA TRP A 196 -5.93 -39.11 40.66
C TRP A 196 -6.00 -37.71 40.06
N PHE A 197 -5.03 -36.85 40.36
CA PHE A 197 -5.11 -35.42 40.05
C PHE A 197 -4.23 -35.01 38.87
N ALA A 198 -3.00 -35.53 38.79
CA ALA A 198 -2.01 -35.15 37.78
C ALA A 198 -2.32 -35.54 36.31
N PRO A 199 -2.99 -36.67 35.98
CA PRO A 199 -3.09 -37.12 34.60
C PRO A 199 -3.80 -36.13 33.67
N LYS A 200 -3.13 -35.72 32.60
CA LYS A 200 -3.64 -34.87 31.51
C LYS A 200 -3.22 -35.45 30.15
N ALA A 201 -4.06 -35.27 29.14
CA ALA A 201 -3.75 -35.67 27.77
C ALA A 201 -4.14 -34.57 26.77
N THR A 202 -3.23 -34.29 25.83
CA THR A 202 -3.50 -33.42 24.69
C THR A 202 -3.51 -34.25 23.42
N VAL A 203 -4.67 -34.36 22.77
CA VAL A 203 -4.82 -35.06 21.49
C VAL A 203 -4.66 -34.04 20.37
N VAL A 204 -3.58 -34.15 19.61
CA VAL A 204 -3.32 -33.34 18.43
C VAL A 204 -3.86 -34.07 17.21
N ILE A 205 -4.83 -33.48 16.53
CA ILE A 205 -5.48 -34.08 15.35
C ILE A 205 -5.01 -33.34 14.09
N ASP A 206 -4.41 -34.09 13.18
CA ASP A 206 -4.06 -33.64 11.84
C ASP A 206 -5.21 -33.99 10.89
N ALA A 207 -6.06 -33.02 10.58
CA ALA A 207 -7.16 -33.19 9.62
C ALA A 207 -6.74 -32.81 8.20
N ARG A 208 -7.25 -33.53 7.19
CA ARG A 208 -7.18 -33.16 5.78
C ARG A 208 -8.15 -32.02 5.53
N THR A 209 -7.63 -30.88 5.09
CA THR A 209 -8.45 -29.84 4.48
C THR A 209 -8.28 -29.88 2.97
N SER A 210 -9.39 -29.61 2.29
CA SER A 210 -9.42 -29.39 0.85
C SER A 210 -9.55 -27.90 0.59
N SER A 211 -8.80 -27.42 -0.41
CA SER A 211 -8.84 -26.02 -0.82
C SER A 211 -9.99 -25.80 -1.79
N VAL A 212 -10.83 -24.80 -1.52
CA VAL A 212 -11.94 -24.41 -2.37
C VAL A 212 -11.64 -23.03 -2.95
N ALA A 213 -11.37 -22.99 -4.25
CA ALA A 213 -11.12 -21.74 -4.97
C ALA A 213 -12.46 -21.06 -5.27
N ILE A 214 -12.59 -19.81 -4.85
CA ILE A 214 -13.75 -18.96 -5.14
C ILE A 214 -13.27 -17.89 -6.11
N LYS A 215 -13.82 -17.90 -7.32
CA LYS A 215 -13.59 -16.87 -8.34
C LYS A 215 -14.92 -16.54 -9.02
N GLN A 216 -15.54 -15.45 -8.61
CA GLN A 216 -16.83 -15.03 -9.17
C GLN A 216 -16.99 -13.51 -9.20
N PRO A 217 -17.71 -12.96 -10.19
CA PRO A 217 -18.14 -11.58 -10.15
C PRO A 217 -19.19 -11.39 -9.05
N ILE A 218 -19.04 -10.32 -8.26
CA ILE A 218 -20.00 -9.90 -7.25
C ILE A 218 -20.44 -8.46 -7.52
N ALA A 219 -21.71 -8.18 -7.23
CA ALA A 219 -22.23 -6.82 -7.21
C ALA A 219 -22.00 -6.20 -5.83
N ILE A 220 -21.49 -4.97 -5.82
CA ILE A 220 -21.16 -4.23 -4.60
C ILE A 220 -21.83 -2.86 -4.60
N GLY A 221 -22.26 -2.44 -3.42
CA GLY A 221 -22.88 -1.14 -3.23
C GLY A 221 -23.31 -0.88 -1.78
N PRO A 222 -23.50 0.38 -1.38
CA PRO A 222 -23.85 0.75 0.00
C PRO A 222 -25.27 0.35 0.40
N THR A 223 -26.16 0.19 -0.58
CA THR A 223 -27.58 -0.15 -0.43
C THR A 223 -27.87 -1.63 -0.69
N LEU A 224 -26.89 -2.41 -1.13
CA LEU A 224 -27.07 -3.84 -1.38
C LEU A 224 -27.08 -4.61 -0.06
N GLU A 225 -27.92 -5.64 0.00
CA GLU A 225 -27.85 -6.66 1.05
C GLU A 225 -26.80 -7.71 0.68
N THR A 226 -26.08 -8.20 1.69
CA THR A 226 -25.08 -9.26 1.51
C THR A 226 -25.79 -10.61 1.37
N ASN A 227 -25.64 -11.26 0.21
CA ASN A 227 -26.31 -12.52 -0.12
C ASN A 227 -25.49 -13.32 -1.17
N ALA A 228 -25.15 -14.57 -0.85
CA ALA A 228 -24.38 -15.46 -1.73
C ALA A 228 -25.12 -15.84 -3.02
N GLU A 229 -26.38 -16.27 -2.94
CA GLU A 229 -27.20 -16.68 -4.10
C GLU A 229 -27.34 -15.58 -5.15
N ARG A 230 -27.46 -14.33 -4.71
CA ARG A 230 -27.56 -13.15 -5.59
C ARG A 230 -26.21 -12.57 -6.01
N ALA A 231 -25.10 -13.12 -5.48
CA ALA A 231 -23.76 -12.58 -5.62
C ALA A 231 -23.65 -11.09 -5.26
N THR A 232 -24.36 -10.65 -4.21
CA THR A 232 -24.37 -9.24 -3.75
C THR A 232 -23.64 -9.10 -2.41
N VAL A 233 -22.85 -8.03 -2.26
CA VAL A 233 -22.18 -7.71 -1.00
C VAL A 233 -22.32 -6.23 -0.68
N ARG A 234 -22.68 -5.91 0.57
CA ARG A 234 -22.71 -4.52 1.01
C ARG A 234 -21.30 -3.94 1.07
N ALA A 235 -21.09 -2.80 0.41
CA ALA A 235 -19.83 -2.08 0.41
C ALA A 235 -19.96 -0.70 1.09
N ALA A 236 -18.85 -0.16 1.56
CA ALA A 236 -18.74 1.22 2.00
C ALA A 236 -18.12 2.05 0.87
N SER A 237 -18.55 3.30 0.76
CA SER A 237 -17.95 4.30 -0.13
C SER A 237 -17.39 5.43 0.70
N GLN A 238 -16.17 5.87 0.37
CA GLN A 238 -15.55 7.05 0.96
C GLN A 238 -15.22 8.04 -0.13
N GLN A 239 -15.34 9.32 0.21
CA GLN A 239 -15.03 10.42 -0.69
C GLN A 239 -14.09 11.43 -0.02
N GLU A 240 -13.27 12.07 -0.84
CA GLU A 240 -12.40 13.16 -0.45
C GLU A 240 -12.45 14.25 -1.51
N LYS A 241 -12.80 15.46 -1.08
CA LYS A 241 -12.79 16.65 -1.93
C LYS A 241 -11.45 17.34 -1.79
N VAL A 242 -10.75 17.52 -2.90
CA VAL A 242 -9.45 18.19 -2.92
C VAL A 242 -9.51 19.34 -3.89
N ALA A 243 -9.26 20.55 -3.38
CA ALA A 243 -9.02 21.72 -4.19
C ALA A 243 -7.54 21.75 -4.57
N SER A 244 -7.27 21.66 -5.87
CA SER A 244 -5.92 21.79 -6.42
C SER A 244 -5.84 23.06 -7.25
N SER A 245 -4.68 23.71 -7.24
CA SER A 245 -4.44 24.89 -8.05
C SER A 245 -3.09 24.88 -8.73
N VAL A 246 -3.04 25.39 -9.96
CA VAL A 246 -1.81 25.58 -10.73
C VAL A 246 -1.77 27.01 -11.25
N GLU A 247 -0.63 27.66 -11.08
CA GLU A 247 -0.34 28.94 -11.71
C GLU A 247 0.26 28.73 -13.09
N PHE A 248 -0.13 29.57 -14.05
CA PHE A 248 0.33 29.50 -15.43
C PHE A 248 0.46 30.90 -16.04
N ASP A 249 1.30 31.00 -17.07
CA ASP A 249 1.52 32.24 -17.79
C ASP A 249 0.46 32.41 -18.89
N ALA A 250 -0.13 33.60 -18.99
CA ALA A 250 -1.04 33.95 -20.07
C ALA A 250 -0.24 34.30 -21.33
N THR A 251 -0.58 33.68 -22.46
CA THR A 251 0.16 33.87 -23.73
C THR A 251 -0.56 34.77 -24.72
N GLY A 252 -1.86 35.02 -24.52
CA GLY A 252 -2.64 35.89 -25.38
C GLY A 252 -2.33 37.36 -25.15
N THR A 253 -2.47 38.15 -26.23
CA THR A 253 -2.40 39.60 -26.18
C THR A 253 -3.62 40.19 -26.87
N GLU A 254 -4.17 41.26 -26.31
CA GLU A 254 -5.29 42.00 -26.89
C GLU A 254 -5.00 43.50 -26.82
N ASP A 255 -5.33 44.21 -27.90
CA ASP A 255 -5.20 45.66 -27.96
C ASP A 255 -6.51 46.29 -27.50
N VAL A 256 -6.46 46.98 -26.36
CA VAL A 256 -7.62 47.69 -25.79
C VAL A 256 -7.35 49.19 -25.75
N GLY A 257 -8.40 49.98 -25.91
CA GLY A 257 -8.31 51.44 -25.88
C GLY A 257 -9.49 52.11 -26.55
N GLU A 258 -9.37 53.41 -26.80
CA GLU A 258 -10.42 54.22 -27.41
C GLU A 258 -10.22 54.35 -28.92
N LYS A 259 -11.33 54.45 -29.66
CA LYS A 259 -11.34 54.65 -31.11
C LYS A 259 -11.37 56.14 -31.39
N ALA A 260 -10.53 56.61 -32.32
CA ALA A 260 -10.53 58.01 -32.72
C ALA A 260 -11.90 58.40 -33.28
N THR A 261 -12.40 59.58 -32.88
CA THR A 261 -13.65 60.14 -33.37
C THR A 261 -13.43 61.52 -33.95
N GLY A 262 -14.33 61.95 -34.82
CA GLY A 262 -14.33 63.29 -35.36
C GLY A 262 -15.53 63.54 -36.24
N THR A 263 -15.48 64.66 -36.96
CA THR A 263 -16.55 65.08 -37.86
C THR A 263 -16.02 65.08 -39.28
N MET A 264 -16.82 64.62 -40.22
CA MET A 264 -16.48 64.60 -41.62
C MET A 264 -17.53 65.33 -42.43
N THR A 265 -17.07 66.27 -43.25
CA THR A 265 -17.91 67.01 -44.17
C THR A 265 -17.99 66.24 -45.47
N LEU A 266 -19.18 65.73 -45.77
CA LEU A 266 -19.48 65.04 -47.02
C LEU A 266 -19.98 66.07 -48.03
N THR A 267 -19.36 66.09 -49.20
CA THR A 267 -19.64 67.06 -50.24
C THR A 267 -20.01 66.35 -51.54
N ARG A 268 -21.13 66.77 -52.14
CA ARG A 268 -21.61 66.29 -53.43
C ARG A 268 -21.77 67.44 -54.41
N SER A 269 -21.08 67.33 -55.55
CA SER A 269 -21.11 68.32 -56.63
C SER A 269 -22.12 67.98 -57.75
N ALA A 270 -22.76 66.82 -57.68
CA ALA A 270 -23.81 66.38 -58.60
C ALA A 270 -25.22 66.76 -58.09
N PRO A 271 -26.21 66.93 -58.97
CA PRO A 271 -27.60 67.15 -58.56
C PRO A 271 -28.18 65.91 -57.87
N GLY A 272 -29.22 66.13 -57.05
CA GLY A 272 -29.93 65.08 -56.31
C GLY A 272 -29.24 64.68 -55.00
N ALA A 273 -30.03 64.47 -53.96
CA ALA A 273 -29.54 64.04 -52.65
C ALA A 273 -29.19 62.55 -52.64
N VAL A 274 -28.17 62.18 -51.86
CA VAL A 274 -27.75 60.78 -51.67
C VAL A 274 -27.78 60.45 -50.18
N SER A 275 -28.39 59.31 -49.85
CA SER A 275 -28.40 58.80 -48.48
C SER A 275 -27.12 58.03 -48.20
N VAL A 276 -26.47 58.36 -47.09
CA VAL A 276 -25.28 57.67 -46.56
C VAL A 276 -25.70 56.95 -45.28
N PRO A 277 -25.83 55.62 -45.29
CA PRO A 277 -26.26 54.84 -44.12
C PRO A 277 -25.27 54.89 -42.94
N TYR A 278 -25.73 54.46 -41.76
CA TYR A 278 -24.86 54.12 -40.61
C TYR A 278 -23.84 53.05 -41.02
N GLY A 279 -22.59 53.18 -40.57
CA GLY A 279 -21.54 52.21 -40.86
C GLY A 279 -20.84 52.41 -42.22
N THR A 280 -21.15 53.48 -42.96
CA THR A 280 -20.47 53.77 -44.24
C THR A 280 -19.01 54.11 -44.00
N GLY A 281 -18.10 53.46 -44.72
CA GLY A 281 -16.65 53.56 -44.54
C GLY A 281 -15.99 54.68 -45.34
N PHE A 282 -15.01 55.33 -44.72
CA PHE A 282 -14.16 56.34 -45.33
C PHE A 282 -12.72 56.12 -44.89
N SER A 283 -11.81 55.93 -45.84
CA SER A 283 -10.45 55.47 -45.53
C SER A 283 -9.39 56.49 -45.93
N ASN A 284 -8.30 56.53 -45.16
CA ASN A 284 -7.08 57.26 -45.50
C ASN A 284 -5.89 56.43 -45.01
N GLY A 285 -5.15 55.81 -45.94
CA GLY A 285 -4.10 54.85 -45.61
C GLY A 285 -4.64 53.66 -44.83
N ASN A 286 -4.11 53.43 -43.63
CA ASN A 286 -4.46 52.28 -42.78
C ASN A 286 -5.65 52.54 -41.83
N CYS A 287 -6.22 53.76 -41.83
CA CYS A 287 -7.34 54.12 -40.97
C CYS A 287 -8.63 54.22 -41.76
N THR A 288 -9.64 53.45 -41.33
CA THR A 288 -11.02 53.53 -41.83
C THR A 288 -11.92 54.10 -40.74
N PHE A 289 -12.77 55.06 -41.11
CA PHE A 289 -13.75 55.68 -40.23
C PHE A 289 -15.16 55.35 -40.73
N THR A 290 -16.07 55.03 -39.81
CA THR A 290 -17.46 54.71 -40.15
C THR A 290 -18.44 55.73 -39.57
N THR A 291 -19.48 56.04 -40.34
CA THR A 291 -20.55 56.96 -39.93
C THR A 291 -21.32 56.42 -38.74
N GLN A 292 -21.60 57.31 -37.77
CA GLN A 292 -22.33 56.98 -36.55
C GLN A 292 -23.83 57.29 -36.63
N ALA A 293 -24.30 57.77 -37.79
CA ALA A 293 -25.71 57.95 -38.11
C ALA A 293 -25.91 57.91 -39.63
N GLN A 294 -27.14 57.65 -40.07
CA GLN A 294 -27.52 57.88 -41.45
C GLN A 294 -27.65 59.38 -41.70
N VAL A 295 -27.08 59.87 -42.81
CA VAL A 295 -27.19 61.27 -43.23
C VAL A 295 -27.59 61.38 -44.70
N SER A 296 -28.38 62.39 -45.04
CA SER A 296 -28.73 62.69 -46.44
C SER A 296 -27.83 63.83 -46.92
N VAL A 297 -26.93 63.54 -47.84
CA VAL A 297 -26.05 64.54 -48.46
C VAL A 297 -26.83 65.24 -49.57
N PRO A 298 -27.12 66.55 -49.45
CA PRO A 298 -27.85 67.26 -50.50
C PRO A 298 -27.03 67.29 -51.80
N GLY A 299 -27.72 67.34 -52.94
CA GLY A 299 -27.07 67.59 -54.22
C GLY A 299 -26.66 69.06 -54.37
N ALA A 300 -25.85 69.35 -55.39
CA ALA A 300 -25.46 70.72 -55.70
C ALA A 300 -26.67 71.58 -56.13
N SER A 301 -26.69 72.85 -55.73
CA SER A 301 -27.76 73.80 -56.00
C SER A 301 -27.26 75.03 -56.77
N PRO A 302 -28.08 75.62 -57.66
CA PRO A 302 -27.74 76.87 -58.33
C PRO A 302 -27.78 78.02 -57.33
N VAL A 303 -26.73 78.85 -57.32
CA VAL A 303 -26.63 80.03 -56.46
C VAL A 303 -26.32 81.26 -57.31
N TRP A 304 -26.99 82.38 -57.01
CA TRP A 304 -26.74 83.66 -57.67
C TRP A 304 -25.61 84.40 -56.96
N ASN A 305 -24.53 84.73 -57.67
CA ASN A 305 -23.35 85.39 -57.09
C ASN A 305 -23.21 86.87 -57.46
N GLY A 306 -24.27 87.49 -57.98
CA GLY A 306 -24.26 88.91 -58.37
C GLY A 306 -23.73 89.20 -59.78
N SER A 307 -23.15 88.21 -60.48
CA SER A 307 -22.70 88.35 -61.88
C SER A 307 -23.08 87.16 -62.78
N GLY A 308 -23.73 86.13 -62.22
CA GLY A 308 -24.27 84.97 -62.95
C GLY A 308 -24.78 83.87 -62.01
N PHE A 309 -25.26 82.76 -62.59
CA PHE A 309 -25.58 81.54 -61.85
C PHE A 309 -24.31 80.69 -61.67
N GLY A 310 -23.94 80.44 -60.42
CA GLY A 310 -22.91 79.47 -60.03
C GLY A 310 -23.53 78.19 -59.45
N VAL A 311 -22.71 77.18 -59.20
CA VAL A 311 -23.11 75.93 -58.55
C VAL A 311 -22.47 75.87 -57.16
N SER A 312 -23.30 75.76 -56.12
CA SER A 312 -22.83 75.49 -54.76
C SER A 312 -22.96 73.99 -54.49
N PRO A 313 -21.87 73.28 -54.15
CA PRO A 313 -21.95 71.89 -53.71
C PRO A 313 -22.86 71.73 -52.50
N GLY A 314 -23.55 70.60 -52.41
CA GLY A 314 -24.29 70.24 -51.21
C GLY A 314 -23.34 69.62 -50.18
N THR A 315 -23.41 70.09 -48.94
CA THR A 315 -22.53 69.65 -47.86
C THR A 315 -23.32 69.23 -46.63
N VAL A 316 -22.86 68.19 -45.93
CA VAL A 316 -23.39 67.82 -44.61
C VAL A 316 -22.27 67.26 -43.74
N ASP A 317 -22.33 67.58 -42.45
CA ASP A 317 -21.40 67.06 -41.46
C ASP A 317 -21.95 65.78 -40.83
N VAL A 318 -21.09 64.76 -40.73
CA VAL A 318 -21.42 63.49 -40.07
C VAL A 318 -20.35 63.13 -39.05
N LYS A 319 -20.79 62.64 -37.88
CA LYS A 319 -19.87 62.07 -36.88
C LYS A 319 -19.37 60.72 -37.35
N VAL A 320 -18.07 60.51 -37.22
CA VAL A 320 -17.41 59.26 -37.60
C VAL A 320 -16.55 58.72 -36.46
N GLN A 321 -16.34 57.40 -36.47
CA GLN A 321 -15.46 56.71 -35.53
C GLN A 321 -14.54 55.77 -36.29
N ALA A 322 -13.27 55.69 -35.90
CA ALA A 322 -12.31 54.76 -36.47
C ALA A 322 -12.76 53.31 -36.24
N THR A 323 -12.44 52.41 -37.17
CA THR A 323 -12.74 50.98 -37.01
C THR A 323 -11.79 50.32 -36.02
N ALA A 324 -10.52 50.73 -36.02
CA ALA A 324 -9.47 50.30 -35.10
C ALA A 324 -9.33 51.23 -33.87
N VAL A 325 -8.91 50.69 -32.74
CA VAL A 325 -8.48 51.46 -31.56
C VAL A 325 -7.04 51.93 -31.77
N GLY A 326 -6.70 53.12 -31.25
CA GLY A 326 -5.32 53.60 -31.22
C GLY A 326 -5.06 55.00 -31.72
N GLU A 327 -3.89 55.50 -31.35
CA GLU A 327 -3.44 56.86 -31.65
C GLU A 327 -3.07 57.04 -33.12
N GLU A 328 -2.82 55.95 -33.85
CA GLU A 328 -2.51 55.96 -35.28
C GLU A 328 -3.61 56.60 -36.14
N CYS A 329 -4.86 56.59 -35.64
CA CYS A 329 -6.00 57.21 -36.30
C CYS A 329 -6.36 58.59 -35.72
N ASN A 330 -5.52 59.18 -34.87
CA ASN A 330 -5.62 60.59 -34.48
C ASN A 330 -5.04 61.48 -35.59
N LEU A 331 -5.78 61.61 -36.68
CA LEU A 331 -5.35 62.28 -37.90
C LEU A 331 -5.73 63.76 -37.89
N SER A 332 -4.80 64.62 -38.27
CA SER A 332 -5.11 66.03 -38.60
C SER A 332 -6.10 66.10 -39.77
N ALA A 333 -6.80 67.23 -39.90
CA ALA A 333 -7.77 67.47 -40.98
C ALA A 333 -7.19 67.14 -42.37
N ARG A 334 -7.94 66.35 -43.16
CA ARG A 334 -7.52 65.83 -44.47
C ARG A 334 -8.70 65.24 -45.26
N GLY A 335 -8.45 64.88 -46.52
CA GLY A 335 -9.41 64.16 -47.37
C GLY A 335 -9.40 62.64 -47.13
N TYR A 336 -10.55 62.00 -47.37
CA TYR A 336 -10.75 60.56 -47.21
C TYR A 336 -11.39 59.96 -48.47
N ASP A 337 -11.00 58.74 -48.81
CA ASP A 337 -11.61 57.95 -49.86
C ASP A 337 -12.96 57.41 -49.37
N SER A 338 -14.04 57.73 -50.09
CA SER A 338 -15.39 57.27 -49.76
C SER A 338 -15.71 55.94 -50.43
N THR A 339 -16.41 55.06 -49.72
CA THR A 339 -17.04 53.87 -50.34
C THR A 339 -18.32 54.19 -51.11
N VAL A 340 -18.77 55.46 -51.13
CA VAL A 340 -19.99 55.91 -51.82
C VAL A 340 -19.61 56.78 -53.01
N GLU A 341 -20.06 56.38 -54.19
CA GLU A 341 -19.73 57.06 -55.45
C GLU A 341 -20.30 58.48 -55.51
N GLY A 342 -19.49 59.42 -56.01
CA GLY A 342 -19.88 60.82 -56.18
C GLY A 342 -20.01 61.61 -54.88
N ILE A 343 -19.41 61.12 -53.79
CA ILE A 343 -19.24 61.84 -52.53
C ILE A 343 -17.75 62.05 -52.28
N SER A 344 -17.36 63.29 -52.05
CA SER A 344 -16.04 63.65 -51.52
C SER A 344 -16.16 63.86 -50.01
N ALA A 345 -15.16 63.40 -49.26
CA ALA A 345 -15.16 63.47 -47.80
C ALA A 345 -13.92 64.18 -47.28
N THR A 346 -14.10 65.21 -46.46
CA THR A 346 -13.02 65.89 -45.75
C THR A 346 -13.27 65.81 -44.26
N GLY A 347 -12.37 65.16 -43.54
CA GLY A 347 -12.44 65.04 -42.09
C GLY A 347 -11.82 66.26 -41.42
N SER A 348 -12.42 66.70 -40.31
CA SER A 348 -11.74 67.53 -39.33
C SER A 348 -10.63 66.73 -38.62
N ALA A 349 -10.00 67.31 -37.60
CA ALA A 349 -9.07 66.56 -36.77
C ALA A 349 -9.81 65.41 -36.06
N MET A 350 -9.32 64.19 -36.26
CA MET A 350 -9.75 62.98 -35.56
C MET A 350 -8.94 62.86 -34.27
N ALA A 351 -9.60 62.61 -33.15
CA ALA A 351 -8.96 62.59 -31.83
C ALA A 351 -9.61 61.58 -30.89
N GLY A 352 -8.97 61.37 -29.73
CA GLY A 352 -9.47 60.44 -28.69
C GLY A 352 -9.14 58.97 -28.96
N GLY A 353 -8.41 58.65 -30.02
CA GLY A 353 -7.86 57.31 -30.21
C GLY A 353 -6.75 57.04 -29.18
N SER A 354 -6.79 55.89 -28.52
CA SER A 354 -5.75 55.42 -27.60
C SER A 354 -5.62 53.91 -27.70
N LYS A 355 -4.43 53.36 -27.42
CA LYS A 355 -4.16 51.92 -27.52
C LYS A 355 -3.14 51.48 -26.48
N ARG A 356 -3.49 50.44 -25.72
CA ARG A 356 -2.57 49.68 -24.89
C ARG A 356 -2.74 48.19 -25.15
N THR A 357 -1.63 47.48 -25.27
CA THR A 357 -1.64 46.03 -25.41
C THR A 357 -1.66 45.39 -24.01
N ILE A 358 -2.67 44.58 -23.73
CA ILE A 358 -2.82 43.82 -22.48
C ILE A 358 -2.55 42.34 -22.73
N LYS A 359 -2.13 41.61 -21.68
CA LYS A 359 -2.07 40.15 -21.72
C LYS A 359 -3.42 39.58 -21.30
N ILE A 360 -3.89 38.56 -22.02
CA ILE A 360 -5.15 37.88 -21.76
C ILE A 360 -4.96 36.37 -21.68
N VAL A 361 -5.79 35.73 -20.87
CA VAL A 361 -5.82 34.27 -20.75
C VAL A 361 -6.48 33.66 -21.98
N THR A 362 -5.81 32.72 -22.66
CA THR A 362 -6.39 32.02 -23.81
C THR A 362 -6.98 30.66 -23.41
N ALA A 363 -7.86 30.11 -24.26
CA ALA A 363 -8.37 28.75 -24.08
C ALA A 363 -7.26 27.70 -24.09
N ALA A 364 -6.21 27.91 -24.90
CA ALA A 364 -5.06 27.01 -24.97
C ALA A 364 -4.24 27.01 -23.67
N ASP A 365 -4.10 28.17 -23.01
CA ASP A 365 -3.41 28.27 -21.71
C ASP A 365 -4.17 27.48 -20.63
N VAL A 366 -5.49 27.65 -20.57
CA VAL A 366 -6.36 26.90 -19.65
C VAL A 366 -6.30 25.40 -19.91
N GLN A 367 -6.27 24.97 -21.17
CA GLN A 367 -6.12 23.54 -21.52
C GLN A 367 -4.78 22.97 -21.05
N LYS A 368 -3.67 23.68 -21.28
CA LYS A 368 -2.34 23.27 -20.80
C LYS A 368 -2.29 23.20 -19.28
N ALA A 369 -2.81 24.22 -18.59
CA ALA A 369 -2.89 24.24 -17.13
C ALA A 369 -3.78 23.10 -16.59
N THR A 370 -4.87 22.77 -17.29
CA THR A 370 -5.75 21.64 -16.94
C THR A 370 -5.01 20.31 -17.10
N ALA A 371 -4.25 20.12 -18.17
CA ALA A 371 -3.44 18.92 -18.37
C ALA A 371 -2.35 18.79 -17.29
N GLN A 372 -1.71 19.89 -16.91
CA GLN A 372 -0.73 19.92 -15.81
C GLN A 372 -1.37 19.57 -14.46
N LEU A 373 -2.57 20.08 -14.19
CA LEU A 373 -3.31 19.77 -12.96
C LEU A 373 -3.69 18.29 -12.90
N LYS A 374 -4.11 17.69 -14.03
CA LYS A 374 -4.41 16.26 -14.14
C LYS A 374 -3.18 15.35 -14.01
N ALA A 375 -2.00 15.86 -14.36
CA ALA A 375 -0.74 15.12 -14.24
C ALA A 375 -0.20 15.06 -12.81
N GLN A 376 -0.76 15.81 -11.85
CA GLN A 376 -0.39 15.70 -10.44
C GLN A 376 -0.77 14.31 -9.92
N SER A 377 0.16 13.65 -9.21
CA SER A 377 -0.08 12.31 -8.68
C SER A 377 -1.18 12.34 -7.61
N ASN A 378 -2.09 11.38 -7.70
CA ASN A 378 -3.18 11.20 -6.75
C ASN A 378 -2.84 10.19 -5.65
N ASP A 379 -1.58 9.75 -5.55
CA ASP A 379 -1.17 8.70 -4.60
C ASP A 379 -1.38 9.11 -3.14
N GLU A 380 -1.14 10.38 -2.80
CA GLU A 380 -1.40 10.89 -1.45
C GLU A 380 -2.90 10.90 -1.13
N ILE A 381 -3.72 11.25 -2.11
CA ILE A 381 -5.18 11.27 -1.97
C ILE A 381 -5.71 9.84 -1.82
N LYS A 382 -5.17 8.90 -2.61
CA LYS A 382 -5.45 7.47 -2.48
C LYS A 382 -5.13 6.98 -1.07
N LYS A 383 -3.95 7.31 -0.52
CA LYS A 383 -3.57 6.95 0.87
C LYS A 383 -4.51 7.54 1.91
N LYS A 384 -4.92 8.82 1.75
CA LYS A 384 -5.90 9.47 2.64
C LYS A 384 -7.26 8.76 2.59
N LEU A 385 -7.74 8.39 1.40
CA LEU A 385 -8.99 7.63 1.25
C LEU A 385 -8.91 6.23 1.86
N VAL A 386 -7.82 5.50 1.65
CA VAL A 386 -7.58 4.19 2.27
C VAL A 386 -7.63 4.31 3.80
N ALA A 387 -7.02 5.36 4.38
CA ALA A 387 -7.02 5.57 5.82
C ALA A 387 -8.43 5.79 6.40
N LYS A 388 -9.36 6.39 5.64
CA LYS A 388 -10.76 6.60 6.10
C LYS A 388 -11.56 5.31 6.27
N PHE A 389 -11.17 4.21 5.62
CA PHE A 389 -11.85 2.92 5.73
C PHE A 389 -11.48 2.13 6.99
N GLY A 390 -10.33 2.45 7.62
CA GLY A 390 -9.81 1.73 8.77
C GLY A 390 -9.38 0.28 8.47
N VAL A 391 -9.06 -0.49 9.52
CA VAL A 391 -8.55 -1.88 9.43
C VAL A 391 -9.64 -2.95 9.27
N SER A 392 -10.90 -2.60 9.49
CA SER A 392 -12.06 -3.50 9.40
C SER A 392 -12.63 -3.63 7.99
N THR A 393 -12.04 -2.96 7.00
CA THR A 393 -12.54 -2.91 5.63
C THR A 393 -11.43 -3.33 4.67
N ILE A 394 -11.77 -4.16 3.69
CA ILE A 394 -10.86 -4.48 2.58
C ILE A 394 -11.17 -3.51 1.45
N VAL A 395 -10.20 -2.66 1.12
CA VAL A 395 -10.33 -1.65 0.08
C VAL A 395 -10.24 -2.29 -1.31
N ILE A 396 -11.02 -1.79 -2.27
CA ILE A 396 -10.94 -2.19 -3.67
C ILE A 396 -10.09 -1.16 -4.40
N ASP A 397 -8.81 -1.47 -4.61
CA ASP A 397 -7.85 -0.52 -5.19
C ASP A 397 -8.26 0.01 -6.58
N GLU A 398 -8.83 -0.85 -7.43
CA GLU A 398 -9.30 -0.50 -8.77
C GLU A 398 -10.56 0.39 -8.77
N SER A 399 -11.22 0.55 -7.62
CA SER A 399 -12.41 1.43 -7.50
C SER A 399 -12.06 2.90 -7.28
N PHE A 400 -10.76 3.21 -7.14
CA PHE A 400 -10.30 4.59 -7.01
C PHE A 400 -10.59 5.37 -8.29
N THR A 401 -11.46 6.36 -8.18
CA THR A 401 -11.85 7.21 -9.30
C THR A 401 -11.80 8.67 -8.92
N ALA A 402 -11.36 9.50 -9.86
CA ALA A 402 -11.49 10.95 -9.79
C ALA A 402 -12.80 11.35 -10.49
N GLY A 403 -13.64 12.12 -9.82
CA GLY A 403 -14.83 12.71 -10.42
C GLY A 403 -14.47 13.76 -11.47
N ASP A 404 -15.50 14.26 -12.17
CA ASP A 404 -15.33 15.31 -13.17
C ASP A 404 -14.69 16.56 -12.57
N VAL A 405 -13.69 17.08 -13.28
CA VAL A 405 -13.02 18.34 -12.98
C VAL A 405 -13.82 19.49 -13.61
N SER A 406 -14.19 20.48 -12.80
CA SER A 406 -14.69 21.78 -13.28
C SER A 406 -13.60 22.84 -13.02
N PRO A 407 -12.60 22.95 -13.91
CA PRO A 407 -11.51 23.89 -13.72
C PRO A 407 -11.99 25.32 -13.94
N GLN A 408 -11.69 26.19 -12.99
CA GLN A 408 -11.98 27.62 -13.04
C GLN A 408 -10.68 28.41 -13.15
N SER A 409 -10.57 29.24 -14.19
CA SER A 409 -9.42 30.12 -14.40
C SER A 409 -9.70 31.51 -13.85
N THR A 410 -8.71 32.08 -13.16
CA THR A 410 -8.70 33.46 -12.71
C THR A 410 -7.43 34.14 -13.22
N PRO A 411 -7.52 35.12 -14.14
CA PRO A 411 -8.73 35.59 -14.83
C PRO A 411 -9.38 34.52 -15.73
N ALA A 412 -10.65 34.72 -16.08
CA ALA A 412 -11.35 33.88 -17.05
C ALA A 412 -10.71 34.00 -18.45
N VAL A 413 -11.07 33.09 -19.36
CA VAL A 413 -10.62 33.18 -20.77
C VAL A 413 -11.07 34.51 -21.37
N GLY A 414 -10.14 35.23 -22.00
CA GLY A 414 -10.33 36.60 -22.51
C GLY A 414 -10.20 37.69 -21.45
N GLY A 415 -10.02 37.34 -20.17
CA GLY A 415 -9.81 38.30 -19.09
C GLY A 415 -8.41 38.90 -19.08
N GLU A 416 -8.31 40.19 -18.78
CA GLU A 416 -7.04 40.91 -18.57
C GLU A 416 -6.27 40.32 -17.39
N LEU A 417 -5.02 39.94 -17.64
CA LEU A 417 -4.10 39.49 -16.60
C LEU A 417 -3.51 40.70 -15.86
N LYS A 418 -4.05 40.98 -14.67
CA LYS A 418 -3.58 42.05 -13.77
C LYS A 418 -2.43 41.63 -12.87
N GLU A 419 -2.34 40.35 -12.55
CA GLU A 419 -1.28 39.76 -11.71
C GLU A 419 -0.14 39.20 -12.56
N ALA A 420 0.95 38.77 -11.93
CA ALA A 420 2.10 38.20 -12.66
C ALA A 420 1.75 36.89 -13.39
N LYS A 421 0.84 36.08 -12.83
CA LYS A 421 0.40 34.79 -13.38
C LYS A 421 -1.10 34.59 -13.23
N ALA A 422 -1.69 33.83 -14.15
CA ALA A 422 -3.06 33.36 -14.01
C ALA A 422 -3.10 32.12 -13.12
N LYS A 423 -4.23 31.88 -12.47
CA LYS A 423 -4.43 30.74 -11.57
C LYS A 423 -5.60 29.89 -12.04
N LEU A 424 -5.34 28.60 -12.24
CA LEU A 424 -6.36 27.59 -12.48
C LEU A 424 -6.65 26.87 -11.16
N THR A 425 -7.90 26.89 -10.70
CA THR A 425 -8.37 26.12 -9.54
C THR A 425 -9.34 25.05 -9.99
N SER A 426 -9.20 23.83 -9.47
CA SER A 426 -10.20 22.78 -9.67
C SER A 426 -10.46 22.07 -8.35
N GLU A 427 -11.73 21.86 -8.04
CA GLU A 427 -12.16 20.94 -7.00
C GLU A 427 -12.39 19.57 -7.65
N VAL A 428 -11.73 18.54 -7.12
CA VAL A 428 -11.91 17.15 -7.57
C VAL A 428 -12.43 16.33 -6.41
N THR A 429 -13.54 15.63 -6.64
CA THR A 429 -14.05 14.66 -5.67
C THR A 429 -13.49 13.30 -6.03
N TYR A 430 -12.61 12.77 -5.19
CA TYR A 430 -12.09 11.42 -5.32
C TYR A 430 -13.00 10.47 -4.55
N THR A 431 -13.32 9.32 -5.17
CA THR A 431 -14.13 8.29 -4.54
C THR A 431 -13.42 6.95 -4.59
N MET A 432 -13.70 6.12 -3.59
CA MET A 432 -13.15 4.77 -3.46
C MET A 432 -14.18 3.91 -2.74
N GLN A 433 -14.22 2.63 -3.06
CA GLN A 433 -15.06 1.63 -2.41
C GLN A 433 -14.23 0.62 -1.63
N GLY A 434 -14.83 0.08 -0.59
CA GLY A 434 -14.26 -1.01 0.21
C GLY A 434 -15.36 -1.90 0.77
N VAL A 435 -15.05 -3.16 1.01
CA VAL A 435 -16.00 -4.14 1.56
C VAL A 435 -15.66 -4.38 3.03
N PRO A 436 -16.60 -4.12 3.97
CA PRO A 436 -16.39 -4.46 5.37
C PRO A 436 -16.11 -5.96 5.55
N LYS A 437 -15.12 -6.30 6.40
CA LYS A 437 -14.68 -7.68 6.63
C LYS A 437 -15.80 -8.57 7.17
N ASP A 438 -16.70 -8.04 7.98
CA ASP A 438 -17.84 -8.78 8.52
C ASP A 438 -18.85 -9.16 7.43
N GLN A 439 -19.11 -8.26 6.48
CA GLN A 439 -20.00 -8.52 5.34
C GLN A 439 -19.37 -9.53 4.40
N LEU A 440 -18.09 -9.36 4.09
CA LEU A 440 -17.38 -10.27 3.21
C LEU A 440 -17.23 -11.67 3.83
N SER A 441 -16.95 -11.76 5.14
CA SER A 441 -16.92 -13.04 5.86
C SER A 441 -18.26 -13.76 5.76
N LYS A 442 -19.38 -13.07 6.02
CA LYS A 442 -20.73 -13.64 5.89
C LYS A 442 -21.01 -14.17 4.48
N PHE A 443 -20.62 -13.40 3.46
CA PHE A 443 -20.76 -13.81 2.06
C PHE A 443 -19.95 -15.06 1.72
N LEU A 444 -18.68 -15.10 2.14
CA LEU A 444 -17.78 -16.23 1.92
C LEU A 444 -18.27 -17.48 2.67
N ASP A 445 -18.74 -17.34 3.91
CA ASP A 445 -19.28 -18.44 4.70
C ASP A 445 -20.54 -19.03 4.07
N GLN A 446 -21.43 -18.18 3.52
CA GLN A 446 -22.61 -18.64 2.77
C GLN A 446 -22.21 -19.35 1.48
N THR A 447 -21.30 -18.76 0.70
CA THR A 447 -20.81 -19.34 -0.56
C THR A 447 -20.15 -20.70 -0.35
N LEU A 448 -19.33 -20.84 0.69
CA LEU A 448 -18.67 -22.10 1.01
C LEU A 448 -19.64 -23.16 1.55
N LYS A 449 -20.65 -22.77 2.34
CA LYS A 449 -21.69 -23.69 2.82
C LYS A 449 -22.45 -24.35 1.67
N GLU A 450 -22.75 -23.60 0.62
CA GLU A 450 -23.40 -24.12 -0.59
C GLU A 450 -22.52 -25.10 -1.38
N GLN A 451 -21.20 -25.04 -1.21
CA GLN A 451 -20.23 -25.91 -1.88
C GLN A 451 -19.77 -27.10 -1.02
N LEU A 452 -20.24 -27.22 0.22
CA LEU A 452 -19.96 -28.40 1.05
C LEU A 452 -20.62 -29.63 0.42
N LYS A 453 -19.84 -30.71 0.30
CA LYS A 453 -20.32 -31.95 -0.35
C LYS A 453 -21.15 -32.81 0.60
N THR A 454 -20.90 -32.70 1.90
CA THR A 454 -21.56 -33.49 2.95
C THR A 454 -21.79 -32.65 4.21
N ASP A 455 -22.80 -33.01 5.01
CA ASP A 455 -23.09 -32.39 6.31
C ASP A 455 -22.00 -32.69 7.38
N GLU A 456 -21.07 -33.59 7.03
CA GLU A 456 -19.90 -33.95 7.81
C GLU A 456 -18.70 -33.05 7.51
N GLN A 457 -18.86 -31.95 6.77
CA GLN A 457 -17.81 -30.97 6.53
C GLN A 457 -18.05 -29.66 7.28
N GLN A 458 -16.96 -28.96 7.62
CA GLN A 458 -16.99 -27.62 8.19
C GLN A 458 -15.94 -26.70 7.54
N ILE A 459 -16.19 -25.40 7.63
CA ILE A 459 -15.29 -24.35 7.15
C ILE A 459 -14.26 -24.05 8.23
N TYR A 460 -12.97 -24.20 7.90
CA TYR A 460 -11.86 -23.88 8.80
C TYR A 460 -11.23 -22.51 8.50
N ASP A 461 -11.25 -22.10 7.22
CA ASP A 461 -10.79 -20.79 6.75
C ASP A 461 -11.71 -20.40 5.58
N ASN A 462 -12.37 -19.24 5.65
CA ASN A 462 -13.24 -18.78 4.57
C ASN A 462 -12.48 -18.02 3.47
N GLY A 463 -11.17 -17.82 3.65
CA GLY A 463 -10.29 -17.15 2.71
C GLY A 463 -10.30 -15.63 2.83
N LEU A 464 -10.91 -15.04 3.87
CA LEU A 464 -11.03 -13.58 4.02
C LEU A 464 -9.68 -12.85 3.92
N ASP A 465 -8.62 -13.40 4.52
CA ASP A 465 -7.28 -12.80 4.52
C ASP A 465 -6.54 -12.92 3.18
N LYS A 466 -7.03 -13.77 2.27
CA LYS A 466 -6.45 -14.03 0.95
C LYS A 466 -7.26 -13.39 -0.19
N VAL A 467 -8.29 -12.61 0.14
CA VAL A 467 -9.16 -11.98 -0.84
C VAL A 467 -8.38 -11.02 -1.75
N LYS A 468 -8.64 -11.15 -3.05
CA LYS A 468 -8.24 -10.19 -4.07
C LYS A 468 -9.47 -9.75 -4.86
N PHE A 469 -9.48 -8.46 -5.19
CA PHE A 469 -10.50 -7.86 -6.04
C PHE A 469 -9.86 -7.47 -7.37
N THR A 470 -10.49 -7.86 -8.49
CA THR A 470 -10.01 -7.53 -9.83
C THR A 470 -11.18 -7.21 -10.77
N GLY A 471 -10.90 -6.53 -11.87
CA GLY A 471 -11.89 -6.25 -12.92
C GLY A 471 -13.05 -5.38 -12.44
N TYR A 472 -12.77 -4.37 -11.59
CA TYR A 472 -13.79 -3.44 -11.13
C TYR A 472 -14.46 -2.70 -12.30
N LYS A 473 -15.78 -2.64 -12.28
CA LYS A 473 -16.60 -1.89 -13.26
C LYS A 473 -17.61 -1.01 -12.53
N ALA A 474 -17.50 0.29 -12.78
CA ALA A 474 -18.47 1.27 -12.31
C ALA A 474 -19.77 1.18 -13.13
N SER A 475 -20.90 1.09 -12.43
CA SER A 475 -22.28 1.00 -12.96
C SER A 475 -23.23 1.33 -11.78
N PRO A 476 -24.54 1.63 -11.97
CA PRO A 476 -25.45 1.93 -10.85
C PRO A 476 -25.41 0.89 -9.72
N ALA A 477 -25.13 -0.37 -10.05
CA ALA A 477 -24.56 -1.36 -9.14
C ALA A 477 -23.14 -1.70 -9.62
N SER A 478 -22.12 -1.35 -8.82
CA SER A 478 -20.72 -1.63 -9.18
C SER A 478 -20.48 -3.13 -9.16
N SER A 479 -19.63 -3.64 -10.06
CA SER A 479 -19.27 -5.07 -10.08
C SER A 479 -17.77 -5.25 -9.95
N VAL A 480 -17.34 -6.32 -9.28
CA VAL A 480 -15.93 -6.67 -9.08
C VAL A 480 -15.77 -8.18 -9.04
N VAL A 481 -14.67 -8.71 -9.54
CA VAL A 481 -14.35 -10.14 -9.43
C VAL A 481 -13.68 -10.38 -8.09
N LEU A 482 -14.32 -11.20 -7.26
CA LEU A 482 -13.79 -11.69 -6.01
C LEU A 482 -12.99 -12.97 -6.27
N GLU A 483 -11.73 -12.99 -5.84
CA GLU A 483 -10.86 -14.16 -5.88
C GLU A 483 -10.34 -14.49 -4.49
N THR A 484 -10.57 -15.71 -4.01
CA THR A 484 -9.96 -16.22 -2.78
C THR A 484 -9.90 -17.75 -2.76
N THR A 485 -9.30 -18.32 -1.71
CA THR A 485 -9.26 -19.75 -1.46
C THR A 485 -9.61 -20.04 -0.01
N GLY A 486 -10.75 -20.70 0.20
CA GLY A 486 -11.17 -21.23 1.49
C GLY A 486 -10.61 -22.63 1.77
N GLN A 487 -10.68 -23.07 3.02
CA GLN A 487 -10.33 -24.41 3.49
C GLN A 487 -11.55 -25.05 4.14
N VAL A 488 -11.97 -26.19 3.59
CA VAL A 488 -13.04 -27.02 4.15
C VAL A 488 -12.48 -28.40 4.49
N GLY A 489 -12.92 -28.95 5.61
CA GLY A 489 -12.44 -30.24 6.12
C GLY A 489 -13.54 -30.98 6.90
N PRO A 490 -13.22 -32.13 7.49
CA PRO A 490 -14.21 -32.90 8.27
C PRO A 490 -14.70 -32.09 9.46
N LYS A 491 -15.97 -32.26 9.80
CA LYS A 491 -16.64 -31.69 10.96
C LYS A 491 -16.18 -32.45 12.19
N ILE A 492 -15.39 -31.76 13.00
CA ILE A 492 -14.84 -32.35 14.20
C ILE A 492 -15.59 -31.80 15.40
N ASP A 493 -16.23 -32.71 16.13
CA ASP A 493 -16.93 -32.41 17.37
C ASP A 493 -16.03 -32.79 18.55
N ASP A 494 -15.48 -31.76 19.20
CA ASP A 494 -14.60 -31.90 20.36
C ASP A 494 -15.21 -32.75 21.47
N ALA A 495 -16.53 -32.65 21.70
CA ALA A 495 -17.19 -33.41 22.74
C ALA A 495 -17.22 -34.89 22.39
N LYS A 496 -17.60 -35.23 21.15
CA LYS A 496 -17.60 -36.62 20.66
C LYS A 496 -16.21 -37.22 20.67
N ILE A 497 -15.20 -36.48 20.23
CA ILE A 497 -13.82 -36.96 20.23
C ILE A 497 -13.33 -37.21 21.65
N LYS A 498 -13.57 -36.30 22.59
CA LYS A 498 -13.18 -36.52 24.01
C LYS A 498 -13.85 -37.75 24.60
N GLU A 499 -15.10 -38.03 24.23
CA GLU A 499 -15.78 -39.25 24.68
C GLU A 499 -15.24 -40.52 24.03
N LEU A 500 -14.84 -40.47 22.77
CA LEU A 500 -14.23 -41.59 22.03
C LEU A 500 -12.84 -41.95 22.59
N VAL A 501 -12.05 -40.95 22.96
CA VAL A 501 -10.65 -41.14 23.38
C VAL A 501 -10.47 -41.32 24.90
N LYS A 502 -11.50 -41.10 25.73
CA LYS A 502 -11.38 -41.25 27.20
C LYS A 502 -11.01 -42.68 27.59
N GLY A 503 -10.05 -42.82 28.50
CA GLY A 503 -9.60 -44.13 28.97
C GLY A 503 -8.84 -44.97 27.93
N LYS A 504 -8.58 -44.42 26.74
CA LYS A 504 -7.86 -45.11 25.66
C LYS A 504 -6.35 -44.88 25.74
N ARG A 505 -5.59 -45.87 25.28
CA ARG A 505 -4.13 -45.77 25.14
C ARG A 505 -3.76 -45.11 23.81
N PHE A 506 -2.53 -44.60 23.70
CA PHE A 506 -2.02 -43.94 22.50
C PHE A 506 -2.39 -44.63 21.18
N GLY A 507 -2.09 -45.93 21.05
CA GLY A 507 -2.33 -46.69 19.82
C GLY A 507 -3.82 -46.87 19.50
N GLU A 508 -4.68 -46.99 20.53
CA GLU A 508 -6.13 -47.07 20.35
C GLU A 508 -6.71 -45.72 19.89
N VAL A 509 -6.25 -44.62 20.50
CA VAL A 509 -6.64 -43.26 20.10
C VAL A 509 -6.25 -43.01 18.64
N GLN A 510 -5.03 -43.37 18.25
CA GLN A 510 -4.56 -43.18 16.88
C GLN A 510 -5.36 -44.03 15.88
N SER A 511 -5.66 -45.29 16.21
CA SER A 511 -6.44 -46.16 15.33
C SER A 511 -7.88 -45.69 15.15
N GLN A 512 -8.54 -45.29 16.24
CA GLN A 512 -9.96 -44.87 16.20
C GLN A 512 -10.14 -43.51 15.53
N LEU A 513 -9.21 -42.58 15.74
CA LEU A 513 -9.29 -41.28 15.08
C LEU A 513 -8.95 -41.36 13.59
N LYS A 514 -8.06 -42.28 13.17
CA LYS A 514 -7.79 -42.53 11.74
C LYS A 514 -8.95 -43.18 10.99
N GLU A 515 -9.91 -43.77 11.69
CA GLU A 515 -11.12 -44.36 11.10
C GLU A 515 -12.15 -43.28 10.72
N ILE A 516 -12.04 -42.07 11.30
CA ILE A 516 -12.88 -40.93 10.93
C ILE A 516 -12.37 -40.38 9.59
N ASP A 517 -13.28 -40.32 8.60
CA ASP A 517 -12.95 -39.80 7.29
C ASP A 517 -12.42 -38.35 7.38
N GLY A 518 -11.31 -38.09 6.70
CA GLY A 518 -10.62 -36.80 6.74
C GLY A 518 -9.60 -36.61 7.88
N ILE A 519 -9.35 -37.58 8.77
CA ILE A 519 -8.24 -37.51 9.74
C ILE A 519 -7.00 -38.26 9.19
N ASN A 520 -5.87 -37.55 9.05
CA ASN A 520 -4.60 -38.11 8.58
C ASN A 520 -3.84 -38.84 9.68
N ASP A 521 -3.68 -38.14 10.79
CA ASP A 521 -2.92 -38.63 11.93
C ASP A 521 -3.48 -38.02 13.21
N ALA A 522 -3.29 -38.75 14.30
CA ALA A 522 -3.64 -38.28 15.62
C ALA A 522 -2.48 -38.62 16.56
N ASN A 523 -1.96 -37.60 17.23
CA ASN A 523 -0.85 -37.72 18.16
C ASN A 523 -1.29 -37.29 19.56
N THR A 524 -1.21 -38.20 20.53
CA THR A 524 -1.57 -37.90 21.91
C THR A 524 -0.34 -37.63 22.75
N LYS A 525 -0.22 -36.41 23.27
CA LYS A 525 0.79 -36.01 24.25
C LYS A 525 0.25 -36.22 25.66
N PHE A 526 0.92 -37.04 26.45
CA PHE A 526 0.57 -37.26 27.85
C PHE A 526 1.42 -36.40 28.77
N TRP A 527 0.80 -35.90 29.83
CA TRP A 527 1.51 -35.23 30.90
C TRP A 527 0.92 -35.66 32.25
N PRO A 528 1.74 -36.01 33.25
CA PRO A 528 3.21 -36.12 33.22
C PRO A 528 3.72 -37.39 32.49
N PHE A 529 5.05 -37.55 32.37
CA PHE A 529 5.69 -38.60 31.52
C PHE A 529 5.32 -40.05 31.86
N TRP A 530 4.79 -40.31 33.06
CA TRP A 530 4.36 -41.64 33.51
C TRP A 530 2.92 -42.01 33.10
N VAL A 531 2.17 -41.08 32.50
CA VAL A 531 0.80 -41.31 32.04
C VAL A 531 0.83 -41.94 30.64
N GLN A 532 0.16 -43.08 30.47
CA GLN A 532 0.11 -43.83 29.19
C GLN A 532 -1.31 -43.97 28.61
N THR A 533 -2.31 -43.47 29.34
CA THR A 533 -3.73 -43.58 29.02
C THR A 533 -4.38 -42.22 29.16
N VAL A 534 -5.32 -41.90 28.27
CA VAL A 534 -6.11 -40.69 28.35
C VAL A 534 -6.96 -40.70 29.64
N PRO A 535 -6.97 -39.61 30.43
CA PRO A 535 -7.78 -39.54 31.64
C PRO A 535 -9.28 -39.77 31.36
N ASN A 536 -10.00 -40.37 32.31
CA ASN A 536 -11.46 -40.56 32.19
C ASN A 536 -12.25 -39.26 32.32
N ASP A 537 -11.64 -38.21 32.86
CA ASP A 537 -12.24 -36.90 33.01
C ASP A 537 -12.02 -36.06 31.74
N VAL A 538 -13.12 -35.77 31.05
CA VAL A 538 -13.18 -34.96 29.81
C VAL A 538 -12.55 -33.58 30.00
N LYS A 539 -12.58 -33.02 31.22
CA LYS A 539 -11.97 -31.72 31.53
C LYS A 539 -10.44 -31.74 31.50
N LYS A 540 -9.83 -32.93 31.56
CA LYS A 540 -8.37 -33.13 31.51
C LYS A 540 -7.87 -33.53 30.11
N ILE A 541 -8.76 -33.51 29.12
CA ILE A 541 -8.48 -33.80 27.71
C ILE A 541 -8.54 -32.51 26.91
N THR A 542 -7.40 -32.10 26.35
CA THR A 542 -7.30 -30.96 25.43
C THR A 542 -7.20 -31.50 24.01
N ILE A 543 -7.97 -30.93 23.08
CA ILE A 543 -7.84 -31.25 21.65
C ILE A 543 -7.17 -30.05 20.98
N GLU A 544 -6.10 -30.31 20.23
CA GLU A 544 -5.42 -29.31 19.39
C GLU A 544 -5.56 -29.71 17.93
N PHE A 545 -5.95 -28.76 17.09
CA PHE A 545 -6.06 -28.99 15.65
C PHE A 545 -4.87 -28.41 14.91
N LYS A 546 -4.27 -29.23 14.06
CA LYS A 546 -3.24 -28.79 13.12
C LYS A 546 -3.76 -28.97 11.71
N ILE A 547 -3.93 -27.83 11.04
CA ILE A 547 -4.32 -27.80 9.63
C ILE A 547 -3.06 -28.07 8.81
N LYS A 548 -3.07 -29.17 8.06
CA LYS A 548 -2.01 -29.48 7.09
C LYS A 548 -2.55 -29.15 5.70
N ASN A 549 -2.08 -28.02 5.14
CA ASN A 549 -2.43 -27.64 3.78
C ASN A 549 -1.98 -28.76 2.84
N GLU A 550 -2.90 -29.29 2.02
CA GLU A 550 -2.51 -30.02 0.80
C GLU A 550 -1.84 -29.02 -0.14
N SER A 551 -0.54 -28.80 0.05
CA SER A 551 0.31 -28.10 -0.90
C SER A 551 1.47 -29.02 -1.25
N GLY A 552 1.38 -29.61 -2.44
CA GLY A 552 2.53 -30.17 -3.16
C GLY A 552 2.77 -31.65 -2.95
N LYS A 553 2.16 -32.46 -3.83
CA LYS A 553 2.96 -33.41 -4.60
C LYS A 553 3.55 -32.67 -5.79
#